data_AF-A0A3Q9IE86-F1
#
_entry.id   AF-A0A3Q9IE86-F1
#
_cell.length_a   1.000
_cell.length_b   1.000
_cell.length_c   1.000
_cell.angle_alpha   90.00
_cell.angle_beta   90.00
_cell.angle_gamma   90.00
#
_symmetry.space_group_name_H-M   'P 1'
#
loop_
_entity.id
_entity.type
_entity.pdbx_description
1 polymer ?
#
loop_
_entity_poly.entity_id
_entity_poly.type
_entity_poly.pdbx_seq_one_letter_code
_entity_poly.pdbx_strand_id
1 'polypeptide(L)' 'MIPMASVISGRSSFGERLFWKIDYYHPERDEHSPVKWSAELTRRVVTIMLASEY' A
#
# COMPACT_ATOMS: atom_id res chain seq x y z
N MET A 1 -7.47 15.94 6.73
CA MET A 1 -6.48 15.41 5.77
C MET A 1 -6.39 13.90 5.98
N ILE A 2 -6.97 13.10 5.10
CA ILE A 2 -6.94 11.62 5.22
C ILE A 2 -5.56 11.17 4.74
N PRO A 3 -4.76 10.42 5.52
CA PRO A 3 -3.42 10.06 5.08
C PRO A 3 -3.47 9.12 3.87
N MET A 4 -2.56 9.40 2.94
CA MET A 4 -2.26 8.64 1.75
C MET A 4 -1.58 7.33 2.20
N ALA A 5 -2.32 6.22 2.13
CA ALA A 5 -1.94 4.86 2.55
C ALA A 5 -1.46 4.71 4.03
N SER A 6 -2.18 3.92 4.82
CA SER A 6 -1.69 3.51 6.15
C SER A 6 -0.53 2.54 5.99
N VAL A 7 0.65 2.92 6.47
CA VAL A 7 1.78 2.00 6.64
C VAL A 7 1.53 1.17 7.89
N ILE A 8 1.58 -0.15 7.73
CA ILE A 8 1.43 -1.11 8.82
C ILE A 8 2.80 -1.76 9.05
N SER A 9 3.16 -1.95 10.32
CA SER A 9 4.36 -2.69 10.70
C SER A 9 4.00 -4.08 11.22
N GLY A 10 4.85 -5.06 10.91
CA GLY A 10 4.69 -6.44 11.36
C GLY A 10 6.04 -7.15 11.49
N ARG A 11 6.01 -8.38 12.02
CA ARG A 11 7.16 -9.29 11.97
C ARG A 11 6.86 -10.46 11.03
N SER A 12 7.87 -10.88 10.27
CA SER A 12 7.83 -12.11 9.48
C SER A 12 7.97 -13.34 10.41
N SER A 13 7.77 -14.53 9.85
CA SER A 13 8.10 -15.81 10.51
C SER A 13 9.61 -16.03 10.74
N PHE A 14 10.47 -15.31 10.02
CA PHE A 14 11.93 -15.36 10.19
C PHE A 14 12.45 -14.26 11.14
N GLY A 15 11.54 -13.45 11.69
CA GLY A 15 11.84 -12.49 12.76
C GLY A 15 12.18 -11.07 12.29
N GLU A 16 12.32 -10.84 10.99
CA GLU A 16 12.53 -9.50 10.43
C GLU A 16 11.29 -8.62 10.65
N ARG A 17 11.54 -7.33 10.86
CA ARG A 17 10.47 -6.33 10.86
C ARG A 17 10.19 -5.93 9.42
N LEU A 18 8.91 -5.88 9.06
CA LEU A 18 8.44 -5.49 7.74
C LEU A 18 7.55 -4.25 7.86
N PHE A 19 7.67 -3.37 6.89
CA PHE A 19 6.63 -2.38 6.60
C PHE A 19 5.87 -2.80 5.36
N TRP A 20 4.56 -2.61 5.39
CA TRP A 20 3.73 -2.82 4.23
C TRP A 20 2.64 -1.76 4.15
N LYS A 21 2.26 -1.44 2.92
CA LYS A 21 1.18 -0.49 2.63
C LYS A 21 0.42 -0.95 1.39
N ILE A 22 -0.80 -0.45 1.26
CA ILE A 22 -1.63 -0.63 0.08
C ILE A 22 -1.90 0.75 -0.53
N ASP A 23 -1.37 0.97 -1.72
CA ASP A 23 -1.62 2.16 -2.52
C ASP A 23 -2.77 1.91 -3.50
N TYR A 24 -3.58 2.93 -3.75
CA TYR A 24 -4.78 2.88 -4.59
C TYR A 24 -4.64 3.89 -5.73
N TYR A 25 -4.47 3.39 -6.94
CA TYR A 25 -4.27 4.21 -8.15
C TYR A 25 -5.47 4.08 -9.09
N HIS A 26 -5.70 5.14 -9.88
CA HIS A 26 -6.55 5.04 -11.06
C HIS A 26 -6.00 3.94 -11.99
N PRO A 27 -6.85 3.20 -12.74
CA PRO A 27 -6.38 2.12 -13.61
C PRO A 27 -5.32 2.55 -14.64
N GLU A 28 -5.39 3.82 -15.05
CA GLU A 28 -4.47 4.44 -16.02
C GLU A 28 -3.18 5.04 -15.38
N ARG A 29 -2.99 4.82 -14.06
CA ARG A 29 -1.74 4.94 -13.29
C ARG A 29 -1.17 6.32 -12.95
N ASP A 30 -1.68 7.41 -13.49
CA ASP A 30 -1.09 8.74 -13.21
C ASP A 30 -1.70 9.45 -11.98
N GLU A 31 -2.81 8.95 -11.45
CA GLU A 31 -3.54 9.62 -10.37
C GLU A 31 -4.03 8.65 -9.28
N HIS A 32 -4.40 9.20 -8.13
CA HIS A 32 -5.06 8.43 -7.07
C HIS A 32 -6.44 7.95 -7.52
N SER A 33 -6.82 6.74 -7.10
CA SER A 33 -8.17 6.27 -7.39
C SER A 33 -9.21 7.17 -6.72
N PRO A 34 -10.25 7.59 -7.45
CA PRO A 34 -11.36 8.35 -6.88
C PRO A 34 -12.19 7.51 -5.91
N VAL A 35 -12.15 6.17 -6.02
CA VAL A 35 -13.04 5.26 -5.29
C VAL A 35 -12.33 3.96 -4.87
N LYS A 36 -11.66 3.96 -3.71
CA LYS A 36 -10.78 2.87 -3.23
C LYS A 36 -11.42 1.46 -3.18
N TRP A 37 -12.74 1.37 -3.02
CA TRP A 37 -13.46 0.09 -2.90
C TRP A 37 -13.79 -0.55 -4.25
N SER A 38 -13.86 0.23 -5.35
CA SER A 38 -14.20 -0.31 -6.67
C SER A 38 -13.01 -1.06 -7.27
N ALA A 39 -13.20 -2.33 -7.58
CA ALA A 39 -12.17 -3.14 -8.26
C ALA A 39 -12.01 -2.77 -9.73
N GLU A 40 -13.05 -2.22 -10.36
CA GLU A 40 -13.03 -1.77 -11.76
C GLU A 40 -12.29 -0.43 -11.90
N LEU A 41 -12.48 0.48 -10.93
CA LEU A 41 -11.93 1.84 -10.96
C LEU A 41 -10.65 1.99 -10.14
N THR A 42 -10.09 0.91 -9.61
CA THR A 42 -8.91 0.99 -8.74
C THR A 42 -7.93 -0.13 -8.97
N ARG A 43 -6.69 0.25 -9.31
CA ARG A 43 -5.55 -0.64 -9.20
C ARG A 43 -4.97 -0.56 -7.80
N ARG A 44 -4.90 -1.72 -7.13
CA ARG A 44 -4.30 -1.85 -5.78
C ARG A 44 -2.89 -2.37 -5.91
N VAL A 45 -1.95 -1.68 -5.27
CA VAL A 45 -0.54 -2.07 -5.24
C VAL A 45 -0.16 -2.31 -3.79
N VAL A 46 0.36 -3.51 -3.51
CA VAL A 46 0.92 -3.85 -2.20
C VAL A 46 2.42 -3.65 -2.28
N THR A 47 2.95 -2.79 -1.43
CA THR A 47 4.39 -2.61 -1.26
C THR A 47 4.78 -3.25 0.06
N ILE A 48 5.77 -4.15 0.03
CA ILE A 48 6.37 -4.79 1.19
C ILE A 48 7.85 -4.43 1.18
N MET A 49 8.38 -3.98 2.31
CA MET A 49 9.78 -3.61 2.46
C MET A 49 10.29 -4.12 3.80
N LEU A 50 11.58 -4.44 3.89
CA LEU A 50 12.20 -4.65 5.19
C LEU A 50 12.17 -3.33 5.95
N ALA A 51 11.91 -3.38 7.26
CA ALA A 51 11.95 -2.19 8.09
C ALA A 51 13.34 -1.57 8.19
N SER A 52 14.39 -2.31 7.84
CA SER A 52 15.75 -1.81 7.72
C SER A 52 15.99 -0.99 6.44
N GLU A 53 15.09 -1.08 5.45
CA GLU A 53 15.18 -0.39 4.16
C GLU A 53 14.29 0.85 4.09
N TYR A 54 13.49 1.09 5.13
CA TYR A 54 12.65 2.28 5.30
C TYR A 54 13.38 3.35 6.11
#